data_AF-E3J7W2-F1
#
_entry.id   AF-E3J7W2-F1
#
_cell.length_a   1.000
_cell.length_b   1.000
_cell.length_c   1.000
_cell.angle_alpha   90.00
_cell.angle_beta   90.00
_cell.angle_gamma   90.00
#
_symmetry.space_group_name_H-M   'P 1'
#
loop_
_entity.id
_entity.type
_entity.pdbx_description
1 polymer ?
#
loop_
_entity_poly.entity_id
_entity_poly.type
_entity_poly.pdbx_seq_one_letter_code
_entity_poly.pdbx_strand_id
1 'polypeptide(L)'
;MDDATQQRLLRLADRADIIDCLARYARGMDRLDRDLARSAYHDDAIDDHAGFVGPVDAFLDWSFAYHRQQFRHQHYVTNHHIELAGDEAHVETYYLFVATERDPDEPLKVYGGRYVDRFERRDGRWAIAGRVCLPEWRAETTVFHPDLGGAVPLVNVISEDRTDTSYLRPLVVNSPAAADAT
;
A
#
# COMPACT_ATOMS: atom_id res chain seq x y z
N MET A 1 18.38 7.92 30.98
CA MET A 1 17.14 7.19 30.63
C MET A 1 17.32 5.78 31.18
N ASP A 2 16.33 5.22 31.87
CA ASP A 2 16.46 3.84 32.36
C ASP A 2 16.30 2.82 31.21
N ASP A 3 16.80 1.60 31.43
CA ASP A 3 16.82 0.53 30.43
C ASP A 3 15.40 0.16 29.96
N ALA A 4 14.41 0.20 30.85
CA ALA A 4 13.02 -0.12 30.54
C ALA A 4 12.41 0.92 29.57
N THR A 5 12.70 2.20 29.78
CA THR A 5 12.27 3.28 28.89
C THR A 5 12.96 3.16 27.53
N GLN A 6 14.26 2.88 27.51
CA GLN A 6 15.00 2.69 26.26
C GLN A 6 14.44 1.50 25.46
N GLN A 7 14.17 0.36 26.10
CA GLN A 7 13.55 -0.79 25.45
C GLN A 7 12.14 -0.49 24.91
N ARG A 8 11.34 0.27 25.66
CA ARG A 8 10.01 0.68 25.22
C ARG A 8 10.08 1.59 23.99
N LEU A 9 11.03 2.52 23.95
CA LEU A 9 11.25 3.39 22.78
C LEU A 9 11.69 2.59 21.56
N LEU A 10 12.62 1.65 21.71
CA LEU A 10 13.07 0.79 20.62
C LEU A 10 11.90 -0.05 20.06
N ARG A 11 11.07 -0.63 20.92
CA ARG A 11 9.86 -1.37 20.48
C ARG A 11 8.86 -0.47 19.75
N LEU A 12 8.72 0.80 20.13
CA LEU A 12 7.87 1.74 19.42
C LEU A 12 8.43 2.11 18.04
N ALA A 13 9.76 2.31 17.95
CA ALA A 13 10.43 2.55 16.68
C ALA A 13 10.28 1.35 15.74
N ASP A 14 10.52 0.13 16.22
CA ASP A 14 10.36 -1.10 15.42
C ASP A 14 8.94 -1.26 14.87
N ARG A 15 7.91 -0.94 15.67
CA ARG A 15 6.52 -0.95 15.19
C ARG A 15 6.26 0.11 14.13
N ALA A 16 6.82 1.30 14.29
CA ALA A 16 6.69 2.38 13.31
C ALA A 16 7.35 1.98 11.98
N ASP A 17 8.56 1.42 12.02
CA ASP A 17 9.28 0.97 10.83
C ASP A 17 8.51 -0.12 10.06
N ILE A 18 7.89 -1.07 10.77
CA ILE A 18 7.03 -2.09 10.17
C ILE A 18 5.80 -1.47 9.51
N ILE A 19 5.11 -0.53 10.19
CA ILE A 19 3.94 0.17 9.64
C ILE A 19 4.32 0.99 8.41
N ASP A 20 5.45 1.69 8.44
CA ASP A 20 5.97 2.44 7.29
C ASP A 20 6.35 1.51 6.14
N CYS A 21 6.87 0.31 6.44
CA CYS A 21 7.12 -0.72 5.44
C CYS A 21 5.83 -1.18 4.73
N LEU A 22 4.77 -1.45 5.50
CA LEU A 22 3.46 -1.82 4.96
C LEU A 22 2.84 -0.69 4.13
N ALA A 23 2.97 0.55 4.58
CA ALA A 23 2.53 1.73 3.85
C ALA A 23 3.31 1.93 2.54
N ARG A 24 4.63 1.68 2.54
CA ARG A 24 5.46 1.68 1.31
C ARG A 24 5.00 0.61 0.32
N TYR A 25 4.71 -0.60 0.80
CA TYR A 25 4.15 -1.67 -0.03
C TYR A 25 2.86 -1.20 -0.72
N ALA A 26 1.84 -0.81 0.06
CA ALA A 26 0.55 -0.38 -0.47
C ALA A 26 0.72 0.79 -1.46
N ARG A 27 1.52 1.79 -1.10
CA ARG A 27 1.82 2.94 -1.95
C ARG A 27 2.46 2.52 -3.28
N GLY A 28 3.41 1.58 -3.26
CA GLY A 28 4.08 1.06 -4.46
C GLY A 28 3.13 0.30 -5.37
N MET A 29 2.29 -0.57 -4.80
CA MET A 29 1.25 -1.30 -5.52
C MET A 29 0.25 -0.34 -6.21
N ASP A 30 -0.25 0.64 -5.46
CA ASP A 30 -1.29 1.57 -5.91
C ASP A 30 -0.80 2.57 -6.97
N ARG A 31 0.52 2.77 -7.06
CA ARG A 31 1.17 3.65 -8.03
C ARG A 31 1.86 2.91 -9.16
N LEU A 32 1.78 1.58 -9.19
CA LEU A 32 2.57 0.74 -10.11
C LEU A 32 4.08 1.09 -10.06
N ASP A 33 4.57 1.51 -8.89
CA ASP A 33 5.97 1.85 -8.63
C ASP A 33 6.67 0.60 -8.09
N ARG A 34 7.31 -0.13 -9.01
CA ARG A 34 7.92 -1.44 -8.72
C ARG A 34 9.02 -1.30 -7.67
N ASP A 35 9.89 -0.31 -7.80
CA ASP A 35 11.02 -0.15 -6.90
C ASP A 35 10.53 0.17 -5.49
N LEU A 36 9.49 1.00 -5.36
CA LEU A 36 8.88 1.30 -4.08
C LEU A 36 8.23 0.06 -3.45
N ALA A 37 7.43 -0.70 -4.20
CA ALA A 37 6.80 -1.93 -3.72
C ALA A 37 7.86 -2.97 -3.30
N ARG A 38 8.87 -3.18 -4.14
CA ARG A 38 9.98 -4.13 -3.89
C ARG A 38 10.80 -3.75 -2.66
N SER A 39 10.94 -2.46 -2.36
CA SER A 39 11.65 -1.98 -1.17
C SER A 39 11.01 -2.38 0.15
N ALA A 40 9.77 -2.89 0.14
CA ALA A 40 9.09 -3.40 1.34
C ALA A 40 9.46 -4.86 1.69
N TYR A 41 10.21 -5.54 0.82
CA TYR A 41 10.58 -6.95 0.99
C TYR A 41 12.10 -7.12 1.18
N HIS A 42 12.50 -8.26 1.74
CA HIS A 42 13.84 -8.81 1.58
C HIS A 42 13.96 -9.58 0.27
N ASP A 43 15.19 -9.80 -0.20
CA ASP A 43 15.44 -10.37 -1.54
C ASP A 43 15.04 -11.84 -1.68
N ASP A 44 15.06 -12.57 -0.58
CA ASP A 44 14.67 -13.97 -0.45
C ASP A 44 13.20 -14.14 -0.04
N ALA A 45 12.40 -13.06 -0.04
CA ALA A 45 11.03 -13.12 0.43
C ALA A 45 10.13 -13.94 -0.51
N ILE A 46 9.21 -14.69 0.10
CA ILE A 46 8.18 -15.47 -0.58
C ILE A 46 6.81 -14.85 -0.30
N ASP A 47 6.01 -14.64 -1.35
CA ASP A 47 4.63 -14.20 -1.25
C ASP A 47 3.70 -15.36 -1.66
N ASP A 48 2.83 -15.76 -0.73
CA ASP A 48 1.72 -16.69 -0.94
C ASP A 48 0.45 -15.84 -1.10
N HIS A 49 0.13 -15.52 -2.35
CA HIS A 49 -0.91 -14.58 -2.72
C HIS A 49 -1.99 -15.25 -3.57
N ALA A 50 -3.00 -15.82 -2.91
CA ALA A 50 -4.24 -16.35 -3.49
C ALA A 50 -4.24 -16.53 -5.03
N GLY A 51 -3.67 -17.65 -5.50
CA GLY A 51 -3.47 -17.95 -6.92
C GLY A 51 -2.03 -17.84 -7.41
N PHE A 52 -1.15 -17.28 -6.59
CA PHE A 52 0.30 -17.18 -6.79
C PHE A 52 1.04 -17.64 -5.53
N VAL A 53 2.14 -18.38 -5.68
CA VAL A 53 3.11 -18.62 -4.60
C VAL A 53 4.52 -18.59 -5.19
N GLY A 54 5.39 -17.74 -4.67
CA GLY A 54 6.77 -17.67 -5.17
C GLY A 54 7.59 -16.48 -4.70
N PRO A 55 8.79 -16.30 -5.29
CA PRO A 55 9.68 -15.18 -4.96
C PRO A 55 9.03 -13.82 -5.22
N VAL A 56 9.35 -12.83 -4.38
CA VAL A 56 8.78 -11.48 -4.44
C VAL A 56 8.86 -10.84 -5.83
N ASP A 57 9.94 -11.03 -6.57
CA ASP A 57 10.07 -10.40 -7.89
C ASP A 57 9.06 -10.96 -8.90
N ALA A 58 8.81 -12.27 -8.85
CA ALA A 58 7.79 -12.92 -9.67
C ALA A 58 6.37 -12.56 -9.20
N PHE A 59 6.17 -12.39 -7.88
CA PHE A 59 4.91 -11.89 -7.33
C PHE A 59 4.59 -10.50 -7.85
N LEU A 60 5.54 -9.57 -7.80
CA LEU A 60 5.33 -8.20 -8.27
C LEU A 60 5.07 -8.15 -9.77
N ASP A 61 5.71 -9.01 -10.58
CA ASP A 61 5.41 -9.12 -12.01
C ASP A 61 3.96 -9.57 -12.24
N TRP A 62 3.54 -10.63 -11.55
CA TRP A 62 2.19 -11.17 -11.62
C TRP A 62 1.15 -10.13 -11.16
N SER A 63 1.38 -9.50 -10.01
CA SER A 63 0.45 -8.54 -9.42
C SER A 63 0.35 -7.25 -10.25
N PHE A 64 1.46 -6.75 -10.79
CA PHE A 64 1.44 -5.56 -11.65
C PHE A 64 0.75 -5.84 -12.99
N ALA A 65 0.84 -7.07 -13.51
CA ALA A 65 0.08 -7.45 -14.69
C ALA A 65 -1.44 -7.44 -14.43
N TYR A 66 -1.86 -7.88 -13.25
CA TYR A 66 -3.25 -7.79 -12.79
C TYR A 66 -3.70 -6.33 -12.64
N HIS A 67 -2.97 -5.51 -11.89
CA HIS A 67 -3.37 -4.12 -11.62
C HIS A 67 -3.41 -3.21 -12.85
N ARG A 68 -2.66 -3.52 -13.92
CA ARG A 68 -2.77 -2.78 -15.19
C ARG A 68 -4.13 -2.91 -15.88
N GLN A 69 -4.92 -3.92 -15.50
CA GLN A 69 -6.29 -4.11 -16.00
C GLN A 69 -7.29 -3.16 -15.32
N GLN A 70 -6.86 -2.42 -14.30
CA GLN A 70 -7.68 -1.48 -13.55
C GLN A 70 -7.48 -0.05 -14.05
N PHE A 71 -8.48 0.80 -13.84
CA PHE A 71 -8.34 2.24 -14.00
C PHE A 71 -7.67 2.87 -12.79
N ARG A 72 -8.11 2.52 -11.58
CA ARG A 72 -7.55 2.96 -10.31
C ARG A 72 -7.74 1.87 -9.28
N HIS A 73 -6.82 1.77 -8.33
CA HIS A 73 -6.94 0.84 -7.22
C HIS A 73 -6.23 1.37 -5.98
N GLN A 74 -6.68 0.89 -4.82
CA GLN A 74 -6.16 1.29 -3.52
C GLN A 74 -6.13 0.11 -2.56
N HIS A 75 -5.02 -0.02 -1.85
CA HIS A 75 -4.86 -0.94 -0.74
C HIS A 75 -4.90 -0.18 0.58
N TYR A 76 -5.97 -0.38 1.35
CA TYR A 76 -6.10 0.11 2.70
C TYR A 76 -5.62 -0.97 3.66
N VAL A 77 -4.42 -0.81 4.20
CA VAL A 77 -3.86 -1.73 5.20
C VAL A 77 -4.13 -1.17 6.58
N THR A 78 -4.93 -1.88 7.38
CA THR A 78 -5.45 -1.41 8.67
C THR A 78 -5.29 -2.48 9.76
N ASN A 79 -5.73 -2.17 10.98
CA ASN A 79 -5.84 -3.11 12.11
C ASN A 79 -4.55 -3.92 12.36
N HIS A 80 -3.42 -3.22 12.51
CA HIS A 80 -2.12 -3.86 12.68
C HIS A 80 -1.99 -4.55 14.05
N HIS A 81 -1.82 -5.86 14.02
CA HIS A 81 -1.39 -6.66 15.16
C HIS A 81 0.06 -7.09 14.95
N ILE A 82 0.96 -6.64 15.82
CA ILE A 82 2.42 -6.82 15.66
C ILE A 82 2.98 -7.44 16.93
N GLU A 83 3.59 -8.61 16.79
CA GLU A 83 4.30 -9.32 17.85
C GLU A 83 5.80 -9.28 17.57
N LEU A 84 6.54 -8.45 18.31
CA LEU A 84 7.99 -8.31 18.17
C LEU A 84 8.74 -9.36 19.02
N ALA A 85 9.68 -10.06 18.38
CA ALA A 85 10.58 -11.03 18.99
C ALA A 85 12.03 -10.81 18.50
N GLY A 86 12.73 -9.85 19.14
CA GLY A 86 14.11 -9.51 18.76
C GLY A 86 14.17 -8.86 17.38
N ASP A 87 14.82 -9.54 16.43
CA ASP A 87 14.94 -9.12 15.03
C ASP A 87 13.87 -9.77 14.12
N GLU A 88 12.88 -10.44 14.70
CA GLU A 88 11.73 -11.00 13.98
C GLU A 88 10.42 -10.38 14.47
N ALA A 89 9.42 -10.36 13.61
CA ALA A 89 8.06 -10.00 13.99
C ALA A 89 7.00 -10.82 13.25
N HIS A 90 5.97 -11.25 13.97
CA HIS A 90 4.75 -11.78 13.38
C HIS A 90 3.73 -10.66 13.29
N VAL A 91 3.24 -10.41 12.07
CA VAL A 91 2.41 -9.23 11.80
C VAL A 91 1.14 -9.67 11.09
N GLU A 92 -0.01 -9.40 11.69
CA GLU A 92 -1.30 -9.50 11.02
C GLU A 92 -1.80 -8.09 10.69
N THR A 93 -2.29 -7.92 9.47
CA THR A 93 -2.99 -6.70 9.05
C THR A 93 -4.25 -7.06 8.30
N TYR A 94 -5.25 -6.20 8.40
CA TYR A 94 -6.45 -6.30 7.60
C TYR A 94 -6.20 -5.48 6.35
N TYR A 95 -6.63 -5.99 5.20
CA TYR A 95 -6.65 -5.19 3.98
C TYR A 95 -8.08 -5.02 3.49
N LEU A 96 -8.33 -3.83 2.96
CA LEU A 96 -9.40 -3.57 2.03
C LEU A 96 -8.76 -3.16 0.70
N PHE A 97 -9.05 -3.90 -0.35
CA PHE A 97 -8.63 -3.57 -1.71
C PHE A 97 -9.86 -3.08 -2.48
N VAL A 98 -9.77 -1.89 -3.06
CA VAL A 98 -10.82 -1.29 -3.87
C VAL A 98 -10.25 -0.95 -5.23
N ALA A 99 -10.88 -1.42 -6.29
CA ALA A 99 -10.45 -1.15 -7.65
C ALA A 99 -11.60 -0.83 -8.58
N THR A 100 -11.38 0.15 -9.44
CA THR A 100 -12.26 0.43 -10.59
C THR A 100 -11.70 -0.30 -11.80
N GLU A 101 -12.51 -1.16 -12.39
CA GLU A 101 -12.07 -2.05 -13.45
C GLU A 101 -12.26 -1.42 -14.83
N ARG A 102 -11.45 -1.87 -15.80
CA ARG A 102 -11.66 -1.50 -17.21
C ARG A 102 -12.81 -2.26 -17.86
N ASP A 103 -13.27 -3.33 -17.22
CA ASP A 103 -14.45 -4.08 -17.61
C ASP A 103 -15.72 -3.29 -17.25
N PRO A 104 -16.54 -2.88 -18.23
CA PRO A 104 -17.76 -2.12 -17.96
C PRO A 104 -18.85 -2.94 -17.25
N ASP A 105 -18.79 -4.27 -17.28
CA ASP A 105 -19.79 -5.14 -16.63
C ASP A 105 -19.49 -5.33 -15.13
N GLU A 106 -18.24 -5.12 -14.71
CA GLU A 106 -17.78 -5.22 -13.31
C GLU A 106 -17.00 -3.97 -12.88
N PRO A 107 -17.58 -2.77 -12.96
CA PRO A 107 -16.83 -1.51 -12.90
C PRO A 107 -16.18 -1.21 -11.54
N LEU A 108 -16.60 -1.89 -10.46
CA LEU A 108 -16.03 -1.75 -9.12
C LEU A 108 -15.90 -3.13 -8.44
N LYS A 109 -14.68 -3.42 -7.98
CA LYS A 109 -14.38 -4.58 -7.14
C LYS A 109 -13.88 -4.16 -5.77
N VAL A 110 -14.36 -4.86 -4.75
CA VAL A 110 -13.93 -4.69 -3.36
C VAL A 110 -13.57 -6.06 -2.80
N TYR A 111 -12.37 -6.18 -2.27
CA TYR A 111 -11.91 -7.39 -1.59
C TYR A 111 -11.50 -7.03 -0.17
N GLY A 112 -11.81 -7.91 0.77
CA GLY A 112 -11.30 -7.80 2.13
C GLY A 112 -10.72 -9.11 2.61
N GLY A 113 -9.72 -8.97 3.47
CA GLY A 113 -8.99 -10.11 3.99
C GLY A 113 -7.88 -9.67 4.91
N ARG A 114 -6.90 -10.56 5.08
CA ARG A 114 -5.75 -10.33 5.94
C ARG A 114 -4.44 -10.62 5.22
N TYR A 115 -3.41 -9.85 5.57
CA TYR A 115 -2.03 -10.27 5.37
C TYR A 115 -1.50 -10.80 6.69
N VAL A 116 -0.88 -11.98 6.64
CA VAL A 116 -0.11 -12.54 7.74
C VAL A 116 1.34 -12.62 7.30
N ASP A 117 2.18 -11.81 7.94
CA ASP A 117 3.55 -11.55 7.52
C ASP A 117 4.55 -12.04 8.56
N ARG A 118 5.65 -12.63 8.07
CA ARG A 118 6.91 -12.72 8.80
C ARG A 118 7.77 -11.53 8.39
N PHE A 119 8.04 -10.66 9.34
CA PHE A 119 9.00 -9.56 9.20
C PHE A 119 10.33 -9.92 9.84
N GLU A 120 11.41 -9.46 9.23
CA GLU A 120 12.76 -9.60 9.76
C GLU A 120 13.50 -8.27 9.69
N ARG A 121 14.28 -7.95 10.72
CA ARG A 121 15.22 -6.84 10.73
C ARG A 121 16.59 -7.36 10.32
N ARG A 122 17.07 -6.92 9.15
CA ARG A 122 18.42 -7.25 8.65
C ARG A 122 19.14 -5.94 8.36
N ASP A 123 20.36 -5.81 8.86
CA ASP A 123 21.18 -4.60 8.72
C ASP A 123 20.44 -3.31 9.15
N GLY A 124 19.67 -3.41 10.24
CA GLY A 124 18.88 -2.30 10.78
C GLY A 124 17.60 -1.95 10.03
N ARG A 125 17.21 -2.74 9.01
CA ARG A 125 16.00 -2.52 8.21
C ARG A 125 14.97 -3.62 8.41
N TRP A 126 13.78 -3.24 8.85
CA TRP A 126 12.60 -4.10 8.82
C TRP A 126 12.04 -4.23 7.39
N ALA A 127 11.79 -5.46 6.96
CA ALA A 127 11.09 -5.76 5.71
C ALA A 127 10.38 -7.12 5.77
N ILE A 128 9.46 -7.33 4.84
CA ILE A 128 8.71 -8.58 4.69
C ILE A 128 9.68 -9.67 4.23
N ALA A 129 9.81 -10.74 5.02
CA ALA A 129 10.55 -11.95 4.67
C ALA A 129 9.63 -13.07 4.15
N GLY A 130 8.35 -13.01 4.50
CA GLY A 130 7.32 -13.86 3.92
C GLY A 130 5.93 -13.31 4.19
N ARG A 131 5.02 -13.52 3.25
CA ARG A 131 3.62 -13.08 3.33
C ARG A 131 2.67 -14.20 2.96
N VAL A 132 1.57 -14.32 3.70
CA VAL A 132 0.38 -15.07 3.30
C VAL A 132 -0.78 -14.08 3.18
N CYS A 133 -1.34 -13.96 1.97
CA CYS A 133 -2.56 -13.23 1.71
C CYS A 133 -3.76 -14.16 1.87
N LEU A 134 -4.67 -13.77 2.75
CA LEU A 134 -5.89 -14.49 3.08
C LEU A 134 -7.09 -13.65 2.65
N PRO A 135 -7.59 -13.79 1.42
CA PRO A 135 -8.87 -13.23 1.03
C PRO A 135 -9.99 -13.91 1.80
N GLU A 136 -10.88 -13.12 2.40
CA GLU A 136 -11.98 -13.63 3.19
C GLU A 136 -13.34 -13.35 2.55
N TRP A 137 -13.44 -12.22 1.85
CA TRP A 137 -14.67 -11.83 1.17
C TRP A 137 -14.39 -10.93 -0.03
N ARG A 138 -15.36 -10.91 -0.95
CA ARG A 138 -15.39 -9.99 -2.09
C ARG A 138 -16.79 -9.44 -2.29
N ALA A 139 -16.88 -8.23 -2.81
CA ALA A 139 -18.10 -7.59 -3.24
C ALA A 139 -17.84 -6.88 -4.57
N GLU A 140 -18.84 -6.87 -5.44
CA GLU A 140 -18.80 -6.21 -6.75
C GLU A 140 -20.14 -5.50 -6.97
N THR A 141 -20.13 -4.42 -7.77
CA THR A 141 -21.33 -3.67 -8.13
C THR A 141 -21.27 -3.22 -9.58
N THR A 142 -22.42 -3.20 -10.24
CA THR A 142 -22.61 -2.63 -11.58
C THR A 142 -22.92 -1.14 -11.54
N VAL A 143 -23.22 -0.60 -10.35
CA VAL A 143 -23.48 0.82 -10.14
C VAL A 143 -22.19 1.51 -9.71
N PHE A 144 -21.58 2.24 -10.63
CA PHE A 144 -20.39 3.04 -10.39
C PHE A 144 -20.50 4.38 -11.12
N HIS A 145 -20.19 5.47 -10.42
CA HIS A 145 -20.13 6.81 -11.00
C HIS A 145 -18.65 7.19 -11.15
N PRO A 146 -18.09 7.18 -12.38
CA PRO A 146 -16.66 7.43 -12.60
C PRO A 146 -16.26 8.88 -12.36
N ASP A 147 -17.23 9.81 -12.41
CA ASP A 147 -17.03 11.21 -12.07
C ASP A 147 -17.67 11.55 -10.71
N LEU A 148 -17.20 12.63 -10.10
CA LEU A 148 -17.78 13.19 -8.87
C LEU A 148 -19.09 13.96 -9.13
N GLY A 149 -19.84 13.62 -10.20
CA GLY A 149 -21.10 14.25 -10.56
C GLY A 149 -20.97 15.56 -11.35
N GLY A 150 -19.95 15.71 -12.19
CA GLY A 150 -19.78 16.84 -13.14
C GLY A 150 -19.62 18.25 -12.55
N ALA A 151 -19.73 18.43 -11.22
CA ALA A 151 -19.77 19.73 -10.56
C ALA A 151 -18.48 20.13 -9.82
N VAL A 152 -17.52 19.22 -9.69
CA VAL A 152 -16.27 19.48 -8.93
C VAL A 152 -15.08 19.47 -9.89
N PRO A 153 -14.58 20.64 -10.33
CA PRO A 153 -13.36 20.69 -11.13
C PRO A 153 -12.18 20.20 -10.29
N LEU A 154 -11.46 19.19 -10.79
CA LEU A 154 -10.21 18.73 -10.19
C LEU A 154 -9.11 19.75 -10.53
N VAL A 155 -8.65 20.48 -9.51
CA VAL A 155 -7.63 21.54 -9.66
C VAL A 155 -6.19 21.02 -9.48
N ASN A 156 -6.01 19.75 -9.14
CA ASN A 156 -4.73 19.11 -8.88
C ASN A 156 -4.56 17.88 -9.79
N VAL A 157 -3.31 17.50 -10.03
CA VAL A 157 -2.96 16.32 -10.82
C VAL A 157 -3.04 15.07 -9.96
N ILE A 158 -3.84 14.11 -10.42
CA ILE A 158 -3.93 12.74 -9.88
C ILE A 158 -3.29 11.81 -10.90
N SER A 159 -2.13 11.23 -10.56
CA SER A 159 -1.47 10.23 -11.39
C SER A 159 -0.87 9.10 -10.53
N GLU A 160 -0.50 8.01 -11.20
CA GLU A 160 0.24 6.93 -10.57
C GLU A 160 1.76 7.21 -10.54
N ASP A 161 2.25 8.09 -11.42
CA ASP A 161 3.68 8.40 -11.56
C ASP A 161 4.14 9.62 -10.73
N ARG A 162 5.38 10.06 -10.97
CA ARG A 162 6.00 11.18 -10.24
C ARG A 162 5.41 12.56 -10.57
N THR A 163 4.47 12.64 -11.52
CA THR A 163 3.72 13.88 -11.81
C THR A 163 2.55 14.08 -10.85
N ASP A 164 2.21 13.08 -10.03
CA ASP A 164 1.17 13.15 -9.02
C ASP A 164 1.46 14.24 -7.97
N THR A 165 0.39 14.89 -7.52
CA THR A 165 0.48 15.99 -6.53
C THR A 165 1.19 15.56 -5.25
N SER A 166 1.13 14.28 -4.86
CA SER A 166 1.80 13.77 -3.66
C SER A 166 3.33 13.85 -3.71
N TYR A 167 3.94 14.02 -4.88
CA TYR A 167 5.40 14.15 -5.04
C TYR A 167 5.88 15.60 -5.08
N LEU A 168 5.00 16.60 -5.11
CA LEU A 168 5.40 18.01 -5.13
C LEU A 168 6.15 18.38 -3.85
N ARG A 169 7.36 18.93 -4.01
CA ARG A 169 8.22 19.43 -2.93
C ARG A 169 8.82 20.78 -3.38
N PRO A 170 8.51 21.91 -2.73
CA PRO A 170 7.49 22.06 -1.68
C PRO A 170 6.09 21.73 -2.23
N LEU A 171 5.18 21.35 -1.32
CA LEU A 171 3.77 21.25 -1.67
C LEU A 171 3.22 22.66 -1.93
N VAL A 172 2.79 22.93 -3.16
CA VAL A 172 2.15 24.20 -3.54
C VAL A 172 0.64 23.99 -3.49
N VAL A 173 -0.05 24.77 -2.65
CA VAL A 173 -1.52 24.75 -2.55
C VAL A 173 -2.07 25.86 -3.43
N ASN A 174 -3.03 25.53 -4.30
CA ASN A 174 -3.75 26.54 -5.08
C ASN A 174 -4.47 27.49 -4.13
N SER A 175 -4.09 28.78 -4.13
CA SER A 175 -4.75 29.83 -3.37
C SER A 175 -5.48 30.77 -4.34
N PRO A 176 -6.71 31.19 -4.04
CA PRO A 176 -7.41 32.18 -4.87
C PRO A 176 -6.71 33.57 -4.90
N ALA A 177 -5.72 33.82 -4.04
CA ALA A 177 -5.13 35.14 -3.83
C ALA A 177 -4.07 35.60 -4.87
N ALA A 178 -4.08 35.09 -6.10
CA ALA A 178 -3.14 35.53 -7.15
C ALA A 178 -3.82 36.14 -8.39
N ALA A 179 -5.15 36.24 -8.42
CA ALA A 179 -5.89 36.74 -9.58
C ALA A 179 -6.08 38.27 -9.63
N ASP A 180 -5.79 39.00 -8.54
CA ASP A 180 -6.10 40.44 -8.43
C ASP A 180 -4.86 41.37 -8.53
N ALA A 181 -3.76 40.89 -9.12
CA ALA A 181 -2.55 41.69 -9.31
C ALA A 181 -2.15 41.78 -10.79
N THR A 182 -3.00 42.41 -11.62
CA THR A 182 -2.63 43.04 -12.90
C THR A 182 -3.51 44.24 -13.16
#